data_AF-A0A318S3I5-F1
#
_entry.id   AF-A0A318S3I5-F1
#
_cell.length_a   1.000
_cell.length_b   1.000
_cell.length_c   1.000
_cell.angle_alpha   90.00
_cell.angle_beta   90.00
_cell.angle_gamma   90.00
#
_symmetry.space_group_name_H-M   'P 1'
#
loop_
_entity.id
_entity.type
_entity.pdbx_description
1 polymer ?
#
loop_
_entity_poly.entity_id
_entity_poly.type
_entity_poly.pdbx_seq_one_letter_code
_entity_poly.pdbx_strand_id
1 'polypeptide(L)'
;MSTSESPLDPQEFLDTLQQFTSLGATLAARLGSSAPRQAPATPETPGATRVEALPPQTSTLGTDARRFVKSVSDPSTLAAVQGIVEAWREYAVTAEQERTKRHHIEAWRDATLASIASTRAVMSTYLERSFDERRSNFEHLFAALDKAQDASDLQGLQVVLAGILELVKTNPFKDLAEFQEQLKNPAFVLDL
;
A
#
# COMPACT_ATOMS: atom_id res chain seq x y z
N MET A 1 24.44 15.17 -14.56
CA MET A 1 23.54 15.98 -13.74
C MET A 1 22.74 15.00 -12.90
N SER A 2 23.18 14.75 -11.66
CA SER A 2 22.51 13.82 -10.74
C SER A 2 21.34 14.53 -10.07
N THR A 3 20.12 14.06 -10.27
CA THR A 3 19.00 14.34 -9.37
C THR A 3 19.14 13.42 -8.17
N SER A 4 19.69 13.98 -7.11
CA SER A 4 19.67 13.43 -5.75
C SER A 4 18.20 13.38 -5.30
N GLU A 5 17.55 12.22 -5.37
CA GLU A 5 16.39 11.95 -4.52
C GLU A 5 16.91 11.86 -3.08
N SER A 6 16.79 12.97 -2.36
CA SER A 6 17.00 13.00 -0.91
C SER A 6 15.97 12.07 -0.24
N PRO A 7 16.37 11.29 0.77
CA PRO A 7 15.41 10.55 1.58
C PRO A 7 14.46 11.54 2.24
N LEU A 8 13.16 11.34 2.05
CA LEU A 8 12.10 12.13 2.69
C LEU A 8 12.42 12.30 4.18
N ASP A 9 12.53 13.55 4.60
CA ASP A 9 12.88 13.94 5.96
C ASP A 9 11.81 13.38 6.92
N PRO A 10 12.19 12.63 7.96
CA PRO A 10 11.25 12.15 8.99
C PRO A 10 10.35 13.25 9.57
N GLN A 11 10.79 14.51 9.54
CA GLN A 11 9.99 15.65 9.99
C GLN A 11 8.83 15.99 9.04
N GLU A 12 9.02 15.94 7.72
CA GLU A 12 7.92 16.18 6.77
C GLU A 12 6.82 15.11 6.86
N PHE A 13 7.22 13.86 7.13
CA PHE A 13 6.27 12.77 7.36
C PHE A 13 5.44 13.01 8.63
N LEU A 14 6.06 13.49 9.71
CA LEU A 14 5.36 13.80 10.97
C LEU A 14 4.42 15.01 10.84
N ASP A 15 4.84 16.05 10.11
CA ASP A 15 3.99 17.21 9.83
C ASP A 15 2.77 16.84 8.99
N THR A 16 2.95 15.96 8.00
CA THR A 16 1.84 15.43 7.18
C THR A 16 0.87 14.64 8.05
N LEU A 17 1.36 13.80 8.96
CA LEU A 17 0.52 13.06 9.90
C LEU A 17 -0.25 13.98 10.84
N GLN A 18 0.35 15.06 11.33
CA GLN A 18 -0.35 16.04 12.18
C GLN A 18 -1.48 16.76 11.42
N GLN A 19 -1.28 17.15 10.16
CA GLN A 19 -2.32 17.79 9.37
C GLN A 19 -3.56 16.88 9.16
N PHE A 20 -3.35 15.56 9.00
CA PHE A 20 -4.46 14.60 8.83
C PHE A 20 -5.26 14.33 10.11
N THR A 21 -4.66 14.45 11.31
CA THR A 21 -5.40 14.29 12.57
C THR A 21 -6.46 15.37 12.79
N SER A 22 -6.24 16.58 12.26
CA SER A 22 -7.20 17.69 12.38
C SER A 22 -8.46 17.50 11.49
N LEU A 23 -8.31 16.81 10.36
CA LEU A 23 -9.41 16.43 9.47
C LEU A 23 -10.22 15.24 10.03
N GLY A 24 -9.57 14.28 10.68
CA GLY A 24 -10.23 13.11 11.28
C GLY A 24 -11.15 13.46 12.46
N ALA A 25 -10.75 14.42 13.31
CA ALA A 25 -11.55 14.88 14.44
C ALA A 25 -12.89 15.51 13.99
N THR A 26 -12.91 16.13 12.81
CA THR A 26 -14.11 16.79 12.25
C THR A 26 -15.09 15.77 11.64
N LEU A 27 -14.60 14.59 11.21
CA LEU A 27 -15.44 13.52 10.65
C LEU A 27 -16.03 12.60 11.73
N ALA A 28 -15.29 12.36 12.82
CA ALA A 28 -15.75 11.54 13.96
C ALA A 28 -16.92 12.17 14.73
N ALA A 29 -17.07 13.50 14.69
CA ALA A 29 -18.22 14.19 15.29
C ALA A 29 -19.54 13.98 14.51
N ARG A 30 -19.49 13.43 13.28
CA ARG A 30 -20.64 13.33 12.37
C ARG A 30 -21.23 11.92 12.23
N LEU A 31 -20.61 10.90 12.81
CA LEU A 31 -21.10 9.51 12.78
C LEU A 31 -21.21 8.96 14.20
N GLY A 32 -22.38 9.16 14.79
CA GLY A 32 -22.68 8.74 16.15
C GLY A 32 -22.77 7.23 16.35
N SER A 33 -22.43 6.83 17.58
CA SER A 33 -23.07 5.80 18.41
C SER A 33 -23.37 4.43 17.78
N SER A 34 -22.59 3.41 18.17
CA SER A 34 -23.08 2.02 18.24
C SER A 34 -22.34 1.24 19.34
N ALA A 35 -23.11 0.68 20.25
CA ALA A 35 -22.71 -0.02 21.48
C ALA A 35 -21.91 -1.33 21.26
N PRO A 36 -21.19 -1.85 22.29
CA PRO A 36 -20.44 -3.10 22.17
C PRO A 36 -21.30 -4.34 22.41
N ARG A 37 -21.01 -5.37 21.61
CA ARG A 37 -21.68 -6.67 21.53
C ARG A 37 -21.02 -7.65 22.53
N GLN A 38 -21.84 -8.34 23.33
CA GLN A 38 -21.45 -9.34 24.33
C GLN A 38 -21.19 -10.75 23.74
N ALA A 39 -20.54 -11.59 24.57
CA ALA A 39 -20.59 -13.07 24.70
C ALA A 39 -19.31 -13.85 24.30
N PRO A 40 -19.09 -15.12 24.71
CA PRO A 40 -19.84 -15.98 25.67
C PRO A 40 -18.96 -16.69 26.75
N ALA A 41 -19.63 -17.53 27.53
CA ALA A 41 -19.26 -18.21 28.77
C ALA A 41 -18.20 -19.34 28.70
N THR A 42 -17.77 -19.71 29.92
CA THR A 42 -16.97 -20.86 30.39
C THR A 42 -17.40 -22.24 29.88
N PRO A 43 -16.53 -23.25 30.05
CA PRO A 43 -17.01 -24.56 30.48
C PRO A 43 -16.27 -25.10 31.73
N GLU A 44 -17.03 -25.86 32.50
CA GLU A 44 -16.71 -26.51 33.77
C GLU A 44 -15.97 -27.85 33.58
N THR A 45 -15.34 -28.39 34.64
CA THR A 45 -15.42 -29.84 35.02
C THR A 45 -14.77 -30.10 36.40
N PRO A 46 -15.09 -31.23 37.09
CA PRO A 46 -15.23 -31.32 38.53
C PRO A 46 -14.22 -32.28 39.19
N GLY A 47 -14.01 -32.15 40.49
CA GLY A 47 -13.17 -33.06 41.25
C GLY A 47 -13.45 -32.98 42.75
N ALA A 48 -14.30 -33.87 43.23
CA ALA A 48 -14.65 -34.03 44.64
C ALA A 48 -13.42 -34.44 45.47
N THR A 49 -13.11 -33.68 46.52
CA THR A 49 -12.24 -34.17 47.61
C THR A 49 -12.84 -33.77 48.96
N ARG A 50 -13.34 -34.81 49.65
CA ARG A 50 -13.38 -35.06 51.10
C ARG A 50 -13.50 -33.84 52.03
N VAL A 51 -14.69 -33.68 52.60
CA VAL A 51 -15.01 -32.75 53.70
C VAL A 51 -14.29 -33.23 54.98
N GLU A 52 -13.21 -32.55 55.33
CA GLU A 52 -12.63 -32.58 56.68
C GLU A 52 -13.13 -31.34 57.43
N ALA A 53 -13.75 -31.57 58.59
CA ALA A 53 -14.42 -30.54 59.36
C ALA A 53 -13.41 -29.54 59.94
N LEU A 54 -13.37 -28.33 59.37
CA LEU A 54 -12.69 -27.16 59.92
C LEU A 54 -13.62 -26.47 60.95
N PRO A 55 -13.13 -26.02 62.12
CA PRO A 55 -13.95 -25.45 63.19
C PRO A 55 -14.77 -24.24 62.71
N PRO A 56 -15.84 -23.83 63.43
CA PRO A 56 -16.70 -22.73 63.00
C PRO A 56 -15.87 -21.46 62.84
N GLN A 57 -15.53 -21.12 61.60
CA GLN A 57 -14.96 -19.84 61.21
C GLN A 57 -16.09 -18.83 61.36
N THR A 58 -16.24 -18.33 62.59
CA THR A 58 -17.09 -17.18 62.91
C THR A 58 -16.73 -16.06 61.94
N SER A 59 -17.72 -15.66 61.16
CA SER A 59 -17.72 -14.56 60.20
C SER A 59 -16.79 -13.39 60.57
N THR A 60 -15.60 -13.36 59.97
CA THR A 60 -14.76 -12.15 59.88
C THR A 60 -15.10 -11.32 58.63
N LEU A 61 -16.31 -11.47 58.09
CA LEU A 61 -16.85 -10.66 56.98
C LEU A 61 -16.61 -9.15 57.18
N GLY A 62 -16.63 -8.66 58.42
CA GLY A 62 -16.32 -7.26 58.74
C GLY A 62 -14.83 -6.88 58.70
N THR A 63 -13.93 -7.81 59.00
CA THR A 63 -12.47 -7.56 59.05
C THR A 63 -11.84 -7.72 57.67
N ASP A 64 -12.29 -8.70 56.89
CA ASP A 64 -11.77 -8.96 55.54
C ASP A 64 -12.30 -7.93 54.54
N ALA A 65 -13.56 -7.48 54.69
CA ALA A 65 -14.07 -6.35 53.93
C ALA A 65 -13.32 -5.04 54.26
N ARG A 66 -13.00 -4.78 55.53
CA ARG A 66 -12.18 -3.61 55.92
C ARG A 66 -10.75 -3.69 55.39
N ARG A 67 -10.15 -4.87 55.37
CA ARG A 67 -8.80 -5.08 54.83
C ARG A 67 -8.79 -4.91 53.31
N PHE A 68 -9.81 -5.40 52.61
CA PHE A 68 -10.01 -5.20 51.18
C PHE A 68 -10.27 -3.73 50.84
N VAL A 69 -11.13 -3.04 51.58
CA VAL A 69 -11.35 -1.60 51.41
C VAL A 69 -10.05 -0.83 51.68
N LYS A 70 -9.27 -1.20 52.70
CA LYS A 70 -7.98 -0.54 52.98
C LYS A 70 -6.91 -0.87 51.94
N SER A 71 -6.93 -2.06 51.35
CA SER A 71 -6.00 -2.46 50.28
C SER A 71 -6.42 -1.99 48.90
N VAL A 72 -7.66 -1.54 48.71
CA VAL A 72 -8.12 -0.88 47.48
C VAL A 72 -7.93 0.64 47.61
N SER A 73 -8.03 1.17 48.83
CA SER A 73 -7.72 2.56 49.18
C SER A 73 -6.23 2.83 49.40
N ASP A 74 -5.36 1.82 49.29
CA ASP A 74 -3.91 2.04 49.32
C ASP A 74 -3.53 2.76 48.01
N PRO A 75 -2.89 3.95 48.07
CA PRO A 75 -2.50 4.68 46.87
C PRO A 75 -1.69 3.84 45.88
N SER A 76 -0.94 2.84 46.39
CA SER A 76 -0.10 1.94 45.60
C SER A 76 -0.91 1.00 44.69
N THR A 77 -2.02 0.44 45.16
CA THR A 77 -2.86 -0.49 44.40
C THR A 77 -3.76 0.24 43.41
N LEU A 78 -4.24 1.44 43.78
CA LEU A 78 -4.99 2.29 42.87
C LEU A 78 -4.09 2.76 41.71
N ALA A 79 -2.85 3.14 42.00
CA ALA A 79 -1.86 3.48 40.99
C ALA A 79 -1.52 2.29 40.07
N ALA A 80 -1.44 1.07 40.62
CA ALA A 80 -1.21 -0.13 39.82
C ALA A 80 -2.37 -0.42 38.85
N VAL A 81 -3.63 -0.29 39.30
CA VAL A 81 -4.81 -0.46 38.43
C VAL A 81 -4.87 0.64 37.37
N GLN A 82 -4.59 1.89 37.74
CA GLN A 82 -4.48 3.00 36.78
C GLN A 82 -3.38 2.76 35.75
N GLY A 83 -2.21 2.25 36.18
CA GLY A 83 -1.12 1.89 35.28
C GLY A 83 -1.49 0.77 34.30
N ILE A 84 -2.25 -0.24 34.73
CA ILE A 84 -2.75 -1.31 33.85
C ILE A 84 -3.75 -0.77 32.83
N VAL A 85 -4.67 0.10 33.26
CA VAL A 85 -5.67 0.70 32.36
C VAL A 85 -5.01 1.63 31.36
N GLU A 86 -4.01 2.41 31.78
CA GLU A 86 -3.25 3.27 30.88
C GLU A 86 -2.42 2.45 29.89
N ALA A 87 -1.71 1.42 30.34
CA ALA A 87 -0.96 0.52 29.46
C ALA A 87 -1.87 -0.20 28.45
N TRP A 88 -3.09 -0.58 28.85
CA TRP A 88 -4.07 -1.16 27.93
C TRP A 88 -4.59 -0.13 26.92
N ARG A 89 -4.86 1.10 27.36
CA ARG A 89 -5.26 2.22 26.49
C ARG A 89 -4.18 2.51 25.47
N GLU A 90 -2.92 2.64 25.90
CA GLU A 90 -1.76 2.84 25.04
C GLU A 90 -1.65 1.70 24.03
N TYR A 91 -1.72 0.44 24.49
CA TYR A 91 -1.72 -0.72 23.60
C TYR A 91 -2.86 -0.67 22.57
N ALA A 92 -4.09 -0.37 22.98
CA ALA A 92 -5.24 -0.32 22.08
C ALA A 92 -5.07 0.77 21.01
N VAL A 93 -4.57 1.95 21.40
CA VAL A 93 -4.28 3.04 20.46
C VAL A 93 -3.17 2.65 19.49
N THR A 94 -2.06 2.09 19.99
CA THR A 94 -0.96 1.63 19.13
C THR A 94 -1.41 0.51 18.19
N ALA A 95 -2.23 -0.43 18.66
CA ALA A 95 -2.73 -1.52 17.83
C ALA A 95 -3.56 -1.01 16.64
N GLU A 96 -4.45 -0.04 16.86
CA GLU A 96 -5.25 0.56 15.78
C GLU A 96 -4.40 1.41 14.83
N GLN A 97 -3.41 2.14 15.34
CA GLN A 97 -2.45 2.87 14.50
C GLN A 97 -1.65 1.92 13.60
N GLU A 98 -1.12 0.83 14.15
CA GLU A 98 -0.36 -0.17 13.38
C GLU A 98 -1.24 -0.90 12.36
N ARG A 99 -2.51 -1.20 12.68
CA ARG A 99 -3.48 -1.73 11.72
C ARG A 99 -3.70 -0.77 10.56
N THR A 100 -3.90 0.51 10.86
CA THR A 100 -4.09 1.56 9.85
C THR A 100 -2.87 1.69 8.95
N LYS A 101 -1.66 1.70 9.54
CA LYS A 101 -0.40 1.72 8.77
C LYS A 101 -0.27 0.53 7.84
N ARG A 102 -0.59 -0.68 8.30
CA ARG A 102 -0.55 -1.90 7.46
C ARG A 102 -1.52 -1.79 6.29
N HIS A 103 -2.77 -1.41 6.55
CA HIS A 103 -3.76 -1.21 5.49
C HIS A 103 -3.34 -0.12 4.50
N HIS A 104 -2.73 0.96 4.97
CA HIS A 104 -2.19 1.99 4.08
C HIS A 104 -1.05 1.43 3.21
N ILE A 105 -0.13 0.65 3.78
CA ILE A 105 0.95 0.01 3.01
C ILE A 105 0.38 -0.95 1.96
N GLU A 106 -0.64 -1.74 2.31
CA GLU A 106 -1.33 -2.64 1.38
C GLU A 106 -1.99 -1.86 0.25
N ALA A 107 -2.77 -0.82 0.57
CA ALA A 107 -3.43 0.01 -0.44
C ALA A 107 -2.42 0.73 -1.36
N TRP A 108 -1.34 1.26 -0.79
CA TRP A 108 -0.27 1.90 -1.56
C TRP A 108 0.46 0.90 -2.45
N ARG A 109 0.77 -0.30 -1.93
CA ARG A 109 1.36 -1.39 -2.71
C ARG A 109 0.45 -1.75 -3.89
N ASP A 110 -0.84 -1.93 -3.64
CA ASP A 110 -1.78 -2.37 -4.67
C ASP A 110 -1.97 -1.31 -5.76
N ALA A 111 -2.07 -0.03 -5.38
CA ALA A 111 -2.11 1.08 -6.32
C ALA A 111 -0.81 1.16 -7.16
N THR A 112 0.34 0.98 -6.52
CA THR A 112 1.64 0.98 -7.20
C THR A 112 1.78 -0.19 -8.17
N LEU A 113 1.38 -1.39 -7.75
CA LEU A 113 1.38 -2.58 -8.61
C LEU A 113 0.43 -2.41 -9.80
N ALA A 114 -0.75 -1.84 -9.59
CA ALA A 114 -1.69 -1.54 -10.67
C ALA A 114 -1.09 -0.55 -11.68
N SER A 115 -0.42 0.51 -11.20
CA SER A 115 0.27 1.48 -12.05
C SER A 115 1.43 0.87 -12.83
N ILE A 116 2.24 0.00 -12.21
CA ILE A 116 3.31 -0.74 -12.89
C ILE A 116 2.72 -1.66 -13.97
N ALA A 117 1.64 -2.37 -13.65
CA ALA A 117 0.99 -3.28 -14.58
C ALA A 117 0.38 -2.53 -15.78
N SER A 118 -0.27 -1.38 -15.56
CA SER A 118 -0.82 -0.57 -16.65
C SER A 118 0.29 0.00 -17.53
N THR A 119 1.35 0.54 -16.92
CA THR A 119 2.51 1.06 -17.65
C THR A 119 3.16 -0.04 -18.50
N ARG A 120 3.33 -1.24 -17.93
CA ARG A 120 3.84 -2.41 -18.66
C ARG A 120 2.96 -2.75 -19.86
N ALA A 121 1.63 -2.81 -19.67
CA ALA A 121 0.70 -3.17 -20.74
C ALA A 121 0.77 -2.19 -21.91
N VAL A 122 0.81 -0.89 -21.62
CA VAL A 122 0.93 0.16 -22.63
C VAL A 122 2.28 0.05 -23.37
N MET A 123 3.39 -0.09 -22.64
CA MET A 123 4.71 -0.25 -23.25
C MET A 123 4.80 -1.51 -24.12
N SER A 124 4.29 -2.65 -23.64
CA SER A 124 4.28 -3.89 -24.42
C SER A 124 3.47 -3.73 -25.70
N THR A 125 2.27 -3.15 -25.63
CA THR A 125 1.41 -2.95 -26.80
C THR A 125 2.05 -2.00 -27.82
N TYR A 126 2.65 -0.91 -27.35
CA TYR A 126 3.37 0.02 -28.21
C TYR A 126 4.55 -0.68 -28.91
N LEU A 127 5.39 -1.38 -28.15
CA LEU A 127 6.57 -2.04 -28.71
C LEU A 127 6.19 -3.11 -29.73
N GLU A 128 5.17 -3.92 -29.45
CA GLU A 128 4.68 -4.94 -30.38
C GLU A 128 4.22 -4.31 -31.71
N ARG A 129 3.40 -3.25 -31.64
CA ARG A 129 2.97 -2.51 -32.84
C ARG A 129 4.12 -1.86 -33.59
N SER A 130 5.03 -1.18 -32.89
CA SER A 130 6.18 -0.53 -33.52
C SER A 130 7.12 -1.51 -34.20
N PHE A 131 7.35 -2.69 -33.60
CA PHE A 131 8.18 -3.72 -34.22
C PHE A 131 7.48 -4.39 -35.40
N ASP A 132 6.17 -4.64 -35.32
CA ASP A 132 5.39 -5.22 -36.42
C ASP A 132 5.31 -4.26 -37.63
N GLU A 133 5.07 -2.96 -37.40
CA GLU A 133 5.09 -1.95 -38.46
C GLU A 133 6.47 -1.87 -39.12
N ARG A 134 7.54 -1.87 -38.33
CA ARG A 134 8.91 -1.87 -38.87
C ARG A 134 9.21 -3.12 -39.67
N ARG A 135 8.75 -4.29 -39.22
CA ARG A 135 8.87 -5.54 -39.98
C ARG A 135 8.18 -5.39 -41.33
N SER A 136 6.93 -4.95 -41.35
CA SER A 136 6.17 -4.74 -42.59
C SER A 136 6.88 -3.76 -43.52
N ASN A 137 7.42 -2.66 -42.97
CA ASN A 137 8.14 -1.66 -43.76
C ASN A 137 9.43 -2.24 -44.37
N PHE A 138 10.20 -3.05 -43.62
CA PHE A 138 11.36 -3.75 -44.17
C PHE A 138 10.96 -4.74 -45.27
N GLU A 139 9.92 -5.55 -45.04
CA GLU A 139 9.42 -6.49 -46.05
C GLU A 139 9.02 -5.77 -47.35
N HIS A 140 8.34 -4.63 -47.25
CA HIS A 140 7.99 -3.80 -48.41
C HIS A 140 9.21 -3.19 -49.11
N LEU A 141 10.18 -2.67 -48.36
CA LEU A 141 11.39 -2.09 -48.93
C LEU A 141 12.24 -3.16 -49.64
N PHE A 142 12.42 -4.35 -49.06
CA PHE A 142 13.14 -5.44 -49.72
C PHE A 142 12.38 -5.93 -50.97
N ALA A 143 11.06 -6.06 -50.92
CA ALA A 143 10.28 -6.40 -52.11
C ALA A 143 10.38 -5.33 -53.22
N ALA A 144 10.49 -4.05 -52.87
CA ALA A 144 10.74 -2.98 -53.83
C ALA A 144 12.17 -3.04 -54.40
N LEU A 145 13.14 -3.45 -53.57
CA LEU A 145 14.54 -3.65 -53.99
C LEU A 145 14.63 -4.76 -55.03
N ASP A 146 13.99 -5.90 -54.78
CA ASP A 146 13.93 -7.04 -55.69
C ASP A 146 13.32 -6.63 -57.05
N LYS A 147 12.21 -5.87 -57.02
CA LYS A 147 11.57 -5.34 -58.24
C LYS A 147 12.49 -4.40 -59.03
N ALA A 148 13.20 -3.50 -58.35
CA ALA A 148 14.13 -2.58 -59.00
C ALA A 148 15.33 -3.33 -59.60
N GLN A 149 15.80 -4.39 -58.93
CA GLN A 149 16.85 -5.27 -59.42
C GLN A 149 16.41 -6.02 -60.69
N ASP A 150 15.22 -6.63 -60.67
CA ASP A 150 14.67 -7.36 -61.83
C ASP A 150 14.44 -6.44 -63.04
N ALA A 151 14.03 -5.19 -62.78
CA ALA A 151 13.86 -4.16 -63.81
C ALA A 151 15.19 -3.55 -64.30
N SER A 152 16.33 -3.90 -63.72
CA SER A 152 17.63 -3.23 -63.92
C SER A 152 17.56 -1.70 -63.72
N ASP A 153 16.68 -1.24 -62.84
CA ASP A 153 16.50 0.17 -62.49
C ASP A 153 17.50 0.60 -61.41
N LEU A 154 18.64 1.12 -61.86
CA LEU A 154 19.70 1.62 -60.97
C LEU A 154 19.25 2.80 -60.10
N GLN A 155 18.34 3.64 -60.59
CA GLN A 155 17.82 4.78 -59.80
C GLN A 155 16.88 4.27 -58.70
N GLY A 156 15.97 3.35 -59.03
CA GLY A 156 15.09 2.68 -58.08
C GLY A 156 15.87 1.95 -56.98
N LEU A 157 16.90 1.19 -57.34
CA LEU A 157 17.80 0.52 -56.38
C LEU A 157 18.40 1.50 -55.36
N GLN A 158 18.90 2.65 -55.84
CA GLN A 158 19.54 3.62 -54.97
C GLN A 158 18.55 4.30 -54.01
N VAL A 159 17.33 4.60 -54.48
CA VAL A 159 16.25 5.16 -53.66
C VAL A 159 15.82 4.17 -52.57
N VAL A 160 15.61 2.90 -52.93
CA VAL A 160 15.18 1.88 -51.98
C VAL A 160 16.25 1.60 -50.92
N LEU A 161 17.52 1.49 -51.32
CA LEU A 161 18.63 1.32 -50.36
C LEU A 161 18.76 2.50 -49.41
N ALA A 162 18.56 3.73 -49.89
CA ALA A 162 18.51 4.91 -49.02
C ALA A 162 17.35 4.82 -48.02
N GLY A 163 16.17 4.36 -48.44
CA GLY A 163 15.01 4.13 -47.58
C GLY A 163 15.28 3.08 -46.49
N ILE A 164 15.93 1.96 -46.84
CA ILE A 164 16.35 0.93 -45.88
C ILE A 164 17.32 1.52 -44.86
N LEU A 165 18.32 2.26 -45.31
CA LEU A 165 19.31 2.87 -44.42
C LEU A 165 18.65 3.87 -43.45
N GLU A 166 17.68 4.65 -43.93
CA GLU A 166 16.95 5.59 -43.11
C GLU A 166 16.10 4.87 -42.05
N LEU A 167 15.36 3.83 -42.44
CA LEU A 167 14.58 3.03 -41.51
C LEU A 167 15.48 2.38 -40.43
N VAL A 168 16.66 1.89 -40.81
CA VAL A 168 17.66 1.35 -39.86
C VAL A 168 18.16 2.42 -38.87
N LYS A 169 18.32 3.67 -39.31
CA LYS A 169 18.76 4.77 -38.44
C LYS A 169 17.70 5.21 -37.43
N THR A 170 16.41 5.04 -37.74
CA THR A 170 15.34 5.41 -36.80
C THR A 170 15.29 4.48 -35.59
N ASN A 171 15.19 5.05 -34.39
CA ASN A 171 15.09 4.31 -33.13
C ASN A 171 13.62 4.19 -32.69
N PRO A 172 13.06 2.97 -32.49
CA PRO A 172 11.67 2.79 -32.07
C PRO A 172 11.37 3.27 -30.63
N PHE A 173 12.40 3.52 -29.83
CA PHE A 173 12.27 4.02 -28.46
C PHE A 173 12.23 5.54 -28.37
N LYS A 174 12.43 6.27 -29.47
CA LYS A 174 12.48 7.73 -29.45
C LYS A 174 11.12 8.32 -29.05
N ASP A 175 10.05 7.81 -29.65
CA ASP A 175 8.68 8.27 -29.36
C ASP A 175 8.20 7.75 -27.98
N LEU A 176 8.78 6.64 -27.48
CA LEU A 176 8.51 6.11 -26.14
C LEU A 176 9.09 7.02 -25.05
N ALA A 177 10.26 7.63 -25.28
CA ALA A 177 10.84 8.60 -24.34
C ALA A 177 9.98 9.87 -24.21
N GLU A 178 9.45 10.38 -25.33
CA GLU A 178 8.51 11.51 -25.35
C GLU A 178 7.19 11.14 -24.64
N PHE A 179 6.68 9.93 -24.88
CA PHE A 179 5.50 9.41 -24.19
C PHE A 179 5.71 9.25 -22.68
N GLN A 180 6.89 8.79 -22.25
CA GLN A 180 7.24 8.68 -20.84
C GLN A 180 7.31 10.05 -20.16
N GLU A 181 7.77 11.10 -20.85
CA GLU A 181 7.69 12.47 -20.32
C GLU A 181 6.25 12.95 -20.18
N GLN A 182 5.38 12.63 -21.13
CA GLN A 182 3.96 12.99 -21.06
C GLN A 182 3.23 12.29 -19.90
N LEU A 183 3.58 11.03 -19.60
CA LEU A 183 3.04 10.30 -18.45
C LEU A 183 3.46 10.89 -17.09
N LYS A 184 4.56 11.66 -17.02
CA LYS A 184 4.96 12.37 -15.80
C LYS A 184 4.09 13.61 -15.54
N ASN A 185 3.31 14.07 -16.52
CA ASN A 185 2.39 15.18 -16.32
C ASN A 185 1.08 14.70 -15.68
N PRO A 186 0.68 15.25 -14.52
CA PRO A 186 -0.52 14.81 -13.78
C PRO A 186 -1.84 15.13 -14.50
N ALA A 187 -1.81 15.90 -15.58
CA ALA A 187 -2.98 16.25 -16.41
C ALA A 187 -3.12 15.38 -17.66
N PHE A 188 -2.23 14.41 -17.90
CA PHE A 188 -2.26 13.58 -19.08
C PHE A 188 -3.29 12.45 -18.93
N VAL A 189 -4.38 12.54 -19.69
CA VAL A 189 -5.42 11.52 -19.78
C VAL A 189 -5.16 10.69 -21.03
N LEU A 190 -4.99 9.38 -20.86
CA LEU A 190 -4.95 8.43 -21.98
C LEU A 190 -6.39 8.12 -22.40
N ASP A 191 -6.86 8.78 -23.46
CA ASP A 191 -8.01 8.28 -24.21
C ASP A 191 -7.55 7.06 -25.01
N LEU A 192 -8.06 5.89 -24.62
CA LEU A 192 -7.84 4.58 -25.27
C LEU A 192 -9.01 4.24 -26.17
#